data_AF-A0A139X1U2-F1
#
_entry.id   AF-A0A139X1U2-F1
#
_cell.length_a   1.000
_cell.length_b   1.000
_cell.length_c   1.000
_cell.angle_alpha   90.00
_cell.angle_beta   90.00
_cell.angle_gamma   90.00
#
_symmetry.space_group_name_H-M   'P 1'
#
loop_
_entity.id
_entity.type
_entity.pdbx_description
1 polymer ?
#
loop_
_entity_poly.entity_id
_entity_poly.type
_entity_poly.pdbx_seq_one_letter_code
_entity_poly.pdbx_strand_id
1 'polypeptide(L)' 'MVKDLHWWTIPVVGVVAFALFGIEAIGLEIENPFGYDTNDIPLDNLCRKLHSDIEKLIASREDEN' A
#
# COMPACT_ATOMS: atom_id res chain seq x y z
N MET A 1 -29.72 -17.39 7.50
CA MET A 1 -29.50 -16.46 6.36
C MET A 1 -30.59 -16.63 5.31
N VAL A 2 -30.57 -17.63 4.40
CA VAL A 2 -31.62 -17.79 3.38
C VAL A 2 -33.03 -17.97 3.97
N LYS A 3 -33.16 -18.79 5.03
CA LYS A 3 -34.46 -19.06 5.67
C LYS A 3 -35.05 -17.85 6.39
N ASP A 4 -34.21 -16.90 6.81
CA ASP A 4 -34.63 -15.74 7.61
C ASP A 4 -34.79 -14.50 6.75
N LEU A 5 -33.88 -14.28 5.79
CA LEU A 5 -33.83 -13.09 4.94
C LEU A 5 -34.51 -13.28 3.57
N HIS A 6 -34.82 -14.50 3.14
CA HIS A 6 -35.45 -14.77 1.84
C HIS A 6 -34.73 -14.02 0.70
N TRP A 7 -35.44 -13.18 -0.07
CA TRP A 7 -34.87 -12.38 -1.16
C TRP A 7 -33.82 -11.34 -0.70
N TRP A 8 -33.88 -10.87 0.55
CA TRP A 8 -32.85 -9.98 1.10
C TRP A 8 -31.51 -10.65 1.30
N THR A 9 -31.46 -11.99 1.25
CA THR A 9 -30.18 -12.72 1.34
C THR A 9 -29.23 -12.32 0.23
N ILE A 10 -29.74 -12.06 -0.98
CA ILE A 10 -28.92 -11.73 -2.15
C ILE A 10 -28.10 -10.45 -1.92
N PRO A 11 -28.71 -9.28 -1.64
CA PRO A 11 -27.95 -8.06 -1.40
C PRO A 11 -27.11 -8.13 -0.11
N VAL A 12 -27.63 -8.75 0.97
CA VAL A 12 -26.91 -8.82 2.25
C VAL A 12 -25.64 -9.67 2.13
N VAL A 13 -25.71 -10.84 1.51
CA VAL A 13 -24.54 -11.66 1.26
C VAL A 13 -23.57 -10.95 0.32
N GLY A 14 -24.07 -10.21 -0.68
CA GLY A 14 -23.23 -9.39 -1.56
C GLY A 14 -22.40 -8.35 -0.79
N VAL A 15 -23.02 -7.60 0.12
CA VAL A 15 -22.31 -6.59 0.95
C VAL A 15 -21.31 -7.25 1.89
N VAL A 16 -21.70 -8.35 2.56
CA VAL A 16 -20.81 -9.07 3.48
C VAL A 16 -19.61 -9.66 2.72
N ALA A 17 -19.84 -10.29 1.57
CA ALA A 17 -18.79 -10.81 0.72
C ALA A 17 -17.85 -9.70 0.24
N PHE A 18 -18.40 -8.58 -0.23
CA PHE A 18 -17.60 -7.42 -0.63
C PHE A 18 -16.72 -6.92 0.52
N ALA A 19 -17.26 -6.82 1.73
CA ALA A 19 -16.48 -6.38 2.89
C ALA A 19 -15.35 -7.38 3.24
N LEU A 20 -15.65 -8.68 3.27
CA LEU A 20 -14.65 -9.71 3.61
C LEU A 20 -13.55 -9.83 2.56
N PHE A 21 -13.92 -9.95 1.28
CA PHE A 21 -12.94 -10.01 0.19
C PHE A 21 -12.19 -8.70 0.00
N GLY A 22 -12.84 -7.55 0.28
CA GLY A 22 -12.17 -6.26 0.26
C GLY A 22 -11.07 -6.17 1.32
N ILE A 23 -11.35 -6.60 2.55
CA ILE A 23 -10.34 -6.64 3.62
C ILE A 23 -9.21 -7.62 3.29
N GLU A 24 -9.54 -8.79 2.74
CA GLU A 24 -8.55 -9.78 2.30
C GLU A 24 -7.61 -9.20 1.23
N ALA A 25 -8.18 -8.57 0.19
CA ALA A 25 -7.41 -7.94 -0.87
C ALA A 25 -6.49 -6.83 -0.35
N ILE A 26 -6.98 -5.99 0.55
CA ILE A 26 -6.15 -4.96 1.22
C ILE A 26 -5.03 -5.62 2.02
N GLY A 27 -5.30 -6.73 2.71
CA GLY A 27 -4.30 -7.47 3.45
C GLY A 27 -3.16 -7.98 2.57
N LEU A 28 -3.48 -8.53 1.40
CA LEU A 28 -2.50 -9.00 0.42
C LEU A 28 -1.59 -7.86 -0.06
N GLU A 29 -2.15 -6.70 -0.36
CA GLU A 29 -1.37 -5.51 -0.79
C GLU A 29 -0.47 -4.98 0.34
N ILE A 30 -0.84 -5.15 1.62
CA ILE A 30 -0.05 -4.66 2.77
C ILE A 30 1.01 -5.67 3.23
N GLU A 31 0.91 -6.94 2.83
CA GLU A 31 1.78 -8.03 3.32
C GLU A 31 3.26 -7.81 2.98
N ASN A 32 3.56 -7.32 1.77
CA ASN A 32 4.94 -7.12 1.31
C ASN A 32 5.20 -5.70 0.78
N PRO A 33 5.23 -4.68 1.67
CA PRO A 33 5.27 -3.27 1.26
C PRO A 33 6.59 -2.82 0.62
N PHE A 34 7.59 -3.71 0.58
CA PHE A 34 8.92 -3.48 0.02
C PHE A 34 9.14 -4.24 -1.30
N GLY A 35 8.06 -4.76 -1.89
CA GLY A 35 8.08 -5.36 -3.22
C GLY A 35 8.16 -4.33 -4.34
N TYR A 36 7.59 -4.68 -5.49
CA TYR A 36 7.50 -3.84 -6.68
C TYR A 36 6.08 -3.79 -7.26
N ASP A 37 5.08 -4.10 -6.45
CA ASP A 37 3.68 -3.96 -6.81
C ASP A 37 3.30 -2.47 -6.89
N THR A 38 2.14 -2.19 -7.50
CA THR A 38 1.74 -0.81 -7.80
C THR A 38 1.55 0.04 -6.54
N ASN A 39 1.14 -0.58 -5.43
CA ASN A 39 0.90 0.08 -4.15
C ASN A 39 2.08 -0.03 -3.17
N ASP A 40 3.23 -0.58 -3.61
CA ASP A 40 4.42 -0.72 -2.77
C ASP A 40 5.17 0.60 -2.59
N ILE A 41 6.03 0.62 -1.56
CA ILE A 41 6.87 1.76 -1.27
C ILE A 41 7.99 1.86 -2.32
N PRO A 42 8.18 3.00 -3.01
CA PRO A 42 9.18 3.14 -4.06
C PRO A 42 10.59 3.34 -3.47
N LEU A 43 11.17 2.28 -2.90
CA LEU A 43 12.46 2.28 -2.21
C LEU A 43 13.61 2.80 -3.09
N ASP A 44 13.62 2.44 -4.37
CA ASP A 44 14.64 2.90 -5.30
C ASP A 44 14.67 4.43 -5.44
N ASN A 45 13.49 5.05 -5.49
CA ASN A 45 13.38 6.51 -5.54
C ASN A 45 13.85 7.13 -4.24
N LEU A 46 13.51 6.52 -3.11
CA LEU A 46 13.94 6.98 -1.79
C LEU A 46 15.47 6.90 -1.65
N CYS A 47 16.07 5.78 -2.01
CA CYS A 47 17.52 5.59 -1.98
C CYS A 47 18.25 6.57 -2.90
N ARG A 48 17.77 6.76 -4.13
CA ARG A 48 18.32 7.77 -5.06
C ARG A 48 18.25 9.18 -4.49
N LYS A 49 17.12 9.52 -3.86
CA LYS A 49 16.93 10.83 -3.24
C LYS A 49 17.91 11.03 -2.07
N LEU A 50 18.01 10.06 -1.17
CA LEU A 50 18.92 10.11 -0.03
C LEU A 50 20.38 10.24 -0.48
N HIS A 51 20.79 9.50 -1.50
CA HIS A 51 22.12 9.60 -2.08
C HIS A 51 22.41 11.01 -2.59
N SER A 52 21.50 11.57 -3.40
CA SER A 52 21.65 12.93 -3.93
C SER A 52 21.65 14.00 -2.82
N ASP A 53 20.85 13.82 -1.78
CA ASP A 53 20.80 14.75 -0.65
C ASP A 53 22.13 14.71 0.15
N ILE A 54 22.73 13.54 0.33
CA ILE A 54 24.05 13.39 0.96
C ILE A 54 25.15 14.03 0.11
N GLU A 55 25.17 13.81 -1.21
CA GLU A 55 26.16 14.43 -2.11
C GLU A 55 26.10 15.95 -2.05
N LYS A 56 24.89 16.53 -2.05
CA LYS A 56 24.70 17.98 -1.91
C LYS A 56 25.20 18.51 -0.57
N LEU A 57 24.95 17.78 0.52
CA LEU A 57 25.42 18.17 1.85
C LEU A 57 26.95 18.19 1.92
N ILE A 58 27.61 17.18 1.35
CA ILE A 58 29.08 17.12 1.29
C ILE A 58 29.62 18.29 0.45
N ALA A 59 29.09 18.52 -0.75
CA ALA A 59 29.50 19.61 -1.62
C ALA A 59 29.33 20.99 -0.93
N SER A 60 28.18 21.20 -0.26
CA SER A 60 27.93 22.45 0.46
C SER A 60 28.91 22.72 1.61
N ARG A 61 29.52 21.68 2.18
CA ARG A 61 30.52 21.81 3.24
C ARG A 61 31.91 22.14 2.70
N GLU A 62 32.23 21.74 1.48
CA GLU A 62 33.48 22.09 0.79
C GLU A 62 33.50 23.56 0.36
N ASP A 63 32.36 24.13 -0.05
CA ASP A 63 32.24 25.55 -0.42
C ASP A 63 32.40 26.51 0.78
N GLU A 64 32.18 26.01 2.00
CA GLU A 64 32.29 26.78 3.25
C GLU A 64 33.71 26.79 3.85
N ASN A 65 34.66 26.06 3.25
CA ASN A 65 36.02 25.85 3.78
C ASN A 65 37.11 26.44 2.89
#